data_AF-A0A6G1XAY7-F1
#
_entry.id   AF-A0A6G1XAY7-F1
#
_cell.length_a   1.000
_cell.length_b   1.000
_cell.length_c   1.000
_cell.angle_alpha   90.00
_cell.angle_beta   90.00
_cell.angle_gamma   90.00
#
_symmetry.space_group_name_H-M   'P 1'
#
loop_
_entity.id
_entity.type
_entity.pdbx_description
1 polymer ?
#
loop_
_entity_poly.entity_id
_entity_poly.type
_entity_poly.pdbx_seq_one_letter_code
_entity_poly.pdbx_strand_id
1 'polypeptide(L)'
;MKKWCVSLAALVLLSACGGGQQGSGQSDAEYETTKKMVVDIIKTDEGKKALTEVLSDEKMKQQLVMESSMVKDAINSTLTSDKGKEFWSKLFEDPKFVESYTKAVEDSQKKLMKGLMKDSEYQKSMMELFQNPEMTQAMVDALKSQQFREHLEKTIQETLESPVFKAKMSEILIKAAEELQKGQGGQQQGQSGQDSQGGASGGGSGGGSGGS
;
A
#
# COMPACT_ATOMS: atom_id res chain seq x y z
N MET A 1 -70.75 79.06 18.29
CA MET A 1 -70.56 78.12 19.41
C MET A 1 -71.32 76.78 19.27
N LYS A 2 -71.86 76.40 18.09
CA LYS A 2 -72.51 75.08 17.86
C LYS A 2 -71.65 74.05 17.12
N LYS A 3 -70.50 74.45 16.56
CA LYS A 3 -69.58 73.56 15.82
C LYS A 3 -68.48 72.93 16.68
N TRP A 4 -68.24 73.46 17.90
CA TRP A 4 -67.21 72.94 18.81
C TRP A 4 -67.73 71.81 19.71
N CYS A 5 -69.03 71.81 20.06
CA CYS A 5 -69.62 70.73 20.86
C CYS A 5 -69.78 69.41 20.08
N VAL A 6 -69.88 69.45 18.75
CA VAL A 6 -70.02 68.23 17.92
C VAL A 6 -68.70 67.47 17.80
N SER A 7 -67.55 68.17 17.86
CA SER A 7 -66.23 67.53 17.77
C SER A 7 -65.80 66.83 19.07
N LEU A 8 -66.37 67.22 20.22
CA LEU A 8 -66.07 66.59 21.52
C LEU A 8 -66.90 65.31 21.74
N ALA A 9 -68.10 65.23 21.15
CA ALA A 9 -68.97 64.07 21.24
C ALA A 9 -68.50 62.88 20.36
N ALA A 10 -67.73 63.14 19.30
CA ALA A 10 -67.22 62.10 18.41
C ALA A 10 -65.99 61.35 18.96
N LEU A 11 -65.25 61.94 19.92
CA LEU A 11 -64.04 61.33 20.48
C LEU A 11 -64.34 60.28 21.56
N VAL A 12 -65.52 60.34 22.19
CA VAL A 12 -65.92 59.44 23.30
C VAL A 12 -66.37 58.07 22.80
N LEU A 13 -66.80 57.95 21.53
CA LEU A 13 -67.29 56.68 20.97
C LEU A 13 -66.17 55.72 20.52
N LEU A 14 -64.92 56.17 20.41
CA LEU A 14 -63.78 55.30 20.06
C LEU A 14 -63.07 54.67 21.27
N SER A 15 -63.39 55.10 22.50
CA SER A 15 -62.82 54.54 23.74
C SER A 15 -63.70 53.46 24.40
N ALA A 16 -64.80 53.06 23.75
CA ALA A 16 -65.72 52.05 24.27
C ALA A 16 -65.40 50.59 23.84
N CYS A 17 -64.33 50.37 23.07
CA CYS A 17 -63.74 49.04 22.91
C CYS A 17 -62.54 48.91 23.87
N GLY A 18 -62.85 48.97 25.16
CA GLY A 18 -61.90 48.97 26.26
C GLY A 18 -62.49 48.22 27.44
N GLY A 19 -62.62 46.90 27.28
CA GLY A 19 -62.76 46.01 28.42
C GLY A 19 -61.38 45.71 29.00
N GLY A 20 -61.17 46.11 30.26
CA GLY A 20 -60.12 45.51 31.10
C GLY A 20 -58.87 46.35 31.29
N GLN A 21 -58.80 47.01 32.43
CA GLN A 21 -57.62 47.56 33.05
C GLN A 21 -56.80 46.43 33.73
N GLN A 22 -55.63 46.09 33.20
CA GLN A 22 -54.54 45.43 33.94
C GLN A 22 -53.26 45.58 33.10
N GLY A 23 -52.23 46.28 33.56
CA GLY A 23 -51.32 45.75 34.56
C GLY A 23 -50.25 44.92 33.85
N SER A 24 -49.00 45.38 33.89
CA SER A 24 -47.78 44.75 33.39
C SER A 24 -47.53 43.36 34.01
N GLY A 25 -48.37 42.40 33.64
CA GLY A 25 -48.47 41.03 34.17
C GLY A 25 -49.57 40.17 33.51
N GLN A 26 -50.44 40.77 32.67
CA GLN A 26 -51.45 40.02 31.90
C GLN A 26 -50.85 39.29 30.69
N SER A 27 -49.79 39.83 30.08
CA SER A 27 -49.06 39.17 28.99
C SER A 27 -48.36 37.89 29.44
N ASP A 28 -47.87 37.82 30.67
CA ASP A 28 -47.17 36.63 31.20
C ASP A 28 -48.16 35.51 31.58
N ALA A 29 -49.33 35.86 32.09
CA ALA A 29 -50.40 34.89 32.39
C ALA A 29 -51.02 34.29 31.12
N GLU A 30 -51.22 35.10 30.09
CA GLU A 30 -51.65 34.63 28.77
C GLU A 30 -50.55 33.81 28.08
N TYR A 31 -49.29 34.23 28.19
CA TYR A 31 -48.14 33.47 27.66
C TYR A 31 -47.98 32.09 28.32
N GLU A 32 -48.07 32.00 29.64
CA GLU A 32 -48.02 30.71 30.35
C GLU A 32 -49.23 29.82 30.04
N THR A 33 -50.40 30.42 29.80
CA THR A 33 -51.59 29.68 29.36
C THR A 33 -51.44 29.16 27.92
N THR A 34 -50.95 29.99 26.99
CA THR A 34 -50.66 29.58 25.61
C THR A 34 -49.54 28.54 25.56
N LYS A 35 -48.50 28.67 26.38
CA LYS A 35 -47.42 27.69 26.50
C LYS A 35 -47.93 26.33 26.99
N LYS A 36 -48.78 26.31 28.01
CA LYS A 36 -49.44 25.07 28.47
C LYS A 36 -50.30 24.47 27.36
N MET A 37 -51.11 25.29 26.69
CA MET A 37 -51.93 24.84 25.56
C MET A 37 -51.09 24.23 24.43
N VAL A 38 -49.97 24.85 24.04
CA VAL A 38 -49.07 24.33 23.00
C VAL A 38 -48.39 23.03 23.44
N VAL A 39 -47.92 22.96 24.69
CA VAL A 39 -47.32 21.73 25.24
C VAL A 39 -48.33 20.59 25.29
N ASP A 40 -49.58 20.89 25.64
CA ASP A 40 -50.65 19.89 25.70
C ASP A 40 -51.04 19.44 24.29
N ILE A 41 -51.13 20.35 23.31
CA ILE A 41 -51.35 20.02 21.88
C ILE A 41 -50.25 19.10 21.34
N ILE A 42 -48.98 19.33 21.68
CA ILE A 42 -47.88 18.46 21.24
C ILE A 42 -47.98 17.07 21.89
N LYS A 43 -48.48 16.99 23.13
CA LYS A 43 -48.62 15.75 23.88
C LYS A 43 -49.87 14.95 23.52
N THR A 44 -50.89 15.57 22.91
CA THR A 44 -52.09 14.86 22.45
C THR A 44 -51.73 13.85 21.36
N ASP A 45 -52.62 12.90 21.14
CA ASP A 45 -52.43 11.87 20.13
C ASP A 45 -52.43 12.47 18.71
N GLU A 46 -53.19 13.54 18.49
CA GLU A 46 -53.17 14.32 17.25
C GLU A 46 -51.82 15.02 17.04
N GLY A 47 -51.25 15.65 18.09
CA GLY A 47 -49.94 16.29 18.01
C GLY A 47 -48.81 15.29 17.74
N LYS A 48 -48.84 14.14 18.42
CA LYS A 48 -47.89 13.04 18.16
C LYS A 48 -48.05 12.49 16.74
N LYS A 49 -49.28 12.33 16.24
CA LYS A 49 -49.53 11.86 14.86
C LYS A 49 -49.03 12.86 13.84
N ALA A 50 -49.35 14.14 13.99
CA ALA A 50 -48.89 15.19 13.08
C ALA A 50 -47.36 15.32 13.09
N LEU A 51 -46.72 15.26 14.26
CA LEU A 51 -45.26 15.26 14.36
C LEU A 51 -44.66 13.99 13.74
N THR A 52 -45.29 12.83 13.94
CA THR A 52 -44.85 11.58 13.32
C THR A 52 -44.99 11.63 11.81
N GLU A 53 -46.02 12.27 11.27
CA GLU A 53 -46.22 12.45 9.82
C GLU A 53 -45.15 13.38 9.23
N VAL A 54 -44.85 14.49 9.90
CA VAL A 54 -43.77 15.40 9.50
C VAL A 54 -42.39 14.75 9.62
N LEU A 55 -42.14 13.98 10.68
CA LEU A 55 -40.92 13.18 10.83
C LEU A 55 -40.91 11.96 9.91
N SER A 56 -42.06 11.59 9.34
CA SER A 56 -42.16 10.51 8.35
C SER A 56 -41.80 10.99 6.95
N ASP A 57 -41.83 12.30 6.71
CA ASP A 57 -41.37 12.92 5.48
C ASP A 57 -39.88 12.65 5.25
N GLU A 58 -39.55 12.13 4.06
CA GLU A 58 -38.19 11.70 3.71
C GLU A 58 -37.16 12.83 3.81
N LYS A 59 -37.56 14.06 3.47
CA LYS A 59 -36.67 15.22 3.54
C LYS A 59 -36.36 15.60 4.99
N MET A 60 -37.36 15.54 5.86
CA MET A 60 -37.19 15.79 7.29
C MET A 60 -36.38 14.69 7.98
N LYS A 61 -36.61 13.41 7.65
CA LYS A 61 -35.79 12.29 8.16
C LYS A 61 -34.33 12.44 7.78
N GLN A 62 -34.06 12.72 6.51
CA GLN A 62 -32.70 12.81 6.00
C GLN A 62 -31.94 13.94 6.68
N GLN A 63 -32.56 15.10 6.86
CA GLN A 63 -31.93 16.22 7.55
C GLN A 63 -31.68 15.91 9.04
N LEU A 64 -32.65 15.33 9.75
CA LEU A 64 -32.52 14.99 11.17
C LEU A 64 -31.45 13.91 11.42
N VAL A 65 -31.40 12.87 10.59
CA VAL A 65 -30.46 11.75 10.73
C VAL A 65 -29.04 12.17 10.34
N MET A 66 -28.87 13.00 9.31
CA MET A 66 -27.54 13.43 8.83
C MET A 66 -26.93 14.55 9.68
N GLU A 67 -27.74 15.43 10.27
CA GLU A 67 -27.27 16.54 11.12
C GLU A 67 -27.04 16.13 12.58
N SER A 68 -27.54 14.97 12.99
CA SER A 68 -27.34 14.46 14.34
C SER A 68 -25.87 14.08 14.59
N SER A 69 -25.19 14.83 15.46
CA SER A 69 -23.87 14.49 15.96
C SER A 69 -23.84 13.09 16.57
N MET A 70 -24.93 12.69 17.24
CA MET A 70 -25.11 11.36 17.81
C MET A 70 -25.04 10.26 16.75
N VAL A 71 -25.61 10.45 15.55
CA VAL A 71 -25.53 9.47 14.47
C VAL A 71 -24.10 9.37 13.94
N LYS A 72 -23.41 10.49 13.76
CA LYS A 72 -22.00 10.52 13.35
C LYS A 72 -21.10 9.84 14.38
N ASP A 73 -21.30 10.13 15.66
CA ASP A 73 -20.54 9.55 16.77
C ASP A 73 -20.82 8.05 16.90
N ALA A 74 -22.06 7.61 16.72
CA ALA A 74 -22.41 6.20 16.71
C ALA A 74 -21.79 5.45 15.53
N ILE A 75 -21.79 6.04 14.33
CA ILE A 75 -21.14 5.46 13.15
C ILE A 75 -19.63 5.38 13.37
N ASN A 76 -19.00 6.48 13.79
CA ASN A 76 -17.56 6.52 14.06
C ASN A 76 -17.20 5.49 15.12
N SER A 77 -17.87 5.51 16.28
CA SER A 77 -17.63 4.56 17.36
C SER A 77 -17.83 3.13 16.92
N THR A 78 -18.82 2.84 16.08
CA THR A 78 -19.07 1.47 15.59
C THR A 78 -17.98 1.03 14.62
N LEU A 79 -17.62 1.87 13.65
CA LEU A 79 -16.61 1.56 12.64
C LEU A 79 -15.19 1.48 13.22
N THR A 80 -14.88 2.27 14.25
CA THR A 80 -13.56 2.24 14.91
C THR A 80 -13.49 1.25 16.08
N SER A 81 -14.63 0.72 16.55
CA SER A 81 -14.65 -0.30 17.60
C SER A 81 -14.11 -1.65 17.11
N ASP A 82 -13.83 -2.54 18.04
CA ASP A 82 -13.45 -3.92 17.71
C ASP A 82 -14.57 -4.67 16.96
N LYS A 83 -15.85 -4.31 17.17
CA LYS A 83 -16.96 -4.83 16.37
C LYS A 83 -16.87 -4.39 14.91
N GLY A 84 -16.42 -3.15 14.67
CA GLY A 84 -16.15 -2.64 13.32
C GLY A 84 -15.03 -3.40 12.65
N LYS A 85 -13.93 -3.68 13.37
CA LYS A 85 -12.84 -4.53 12.86
C LYS A 85 -13.33 -5.93 12.51
N GLU A 86 -14.10 -6.56 13.39
CA GLU A 86 -14.67 -7.90 13.13
C GLU A 86 -15.61 -7.90 11.93
N PHE A 87 -16.43 -6.85 11.77
CA PHE A 87 -17.28 -6.66 10.61
C PHE A 87 -16.47 -6.57 9.31
N TRP A 88 -15.42 -5.74 9.29
CA TRP A 88 -14.52 -5.65 8.15
C TRP A 88 -13.82 -6.97 7.86
N SER A 89 -13.30 -7.66 8.89
CA SER A 89 -12.68 -8.99 8.72
C SER A 89 -13.64 -9.98 8.06
N LYS A 90 -14.89 -10.07 8.52
CA LYS A 90 -15.91 -10.94 7.91
C LYS A 90 -16.26 -10.53 6.48
N LEU A 91 -16.30 -9.24 6.18
CA LEU A 91 -16.54 -8.78 4.81
C LEU A 91 -15.38 -9.15 3.86
N PHE A 92 -14.13 -9.05 4.33
CA PHE A 92 -12.97 -9.46 3.54
C PHE A 92 -12.83 -10.99 3.40
N GLU A 93 -13.60 -11.78 4.14
CA GLU A 93 -13.76 -13.23 3.90
C GLU A 93 -14.77 -13.53 2.77
N ASP A 94 -15.67 -12.60 2.42
CA ASP A 94 -16.63 -12.78 1.32
C ASP A 94 -15.97 -12.52 -0.05
N PRO A 95 -15.85 -13.54 -0.93
CA PRO A 95 -15.23 -13.38 -2.24
C PRO A 95 -15.92 -12.33 -3.13
N LYS A 96 -17.24 -12.15 -3.03
CA LYS A 96 -17.98 -11.16 -3.85
C LYS A 96 -17.66 -9.74 -3.43
N PHE A 97 -17.54 -9.53 -2.12
CA PHE A 97 -17.13 -8.25 -1.57
C PHE A 97 -15.68 -7.95 -1.97
N VAL A 98 -14.77 -8.91 -1.80
CA VAL A 98 -13.36 -8.76 -2.17
C VAL A 98 -13.19 -8.48 -3.66
N GLU A 99 -13.94 -9.15 -4.54
CA GLU A 99 -13.90 -8.90 -5.99
C GLU A 99 -14.31 -7.45 -6.30
N SER A 100 -15.43 -7.00 -5.73
CA SER A 100 -15.96 -5.65 -5.94
C SER A 100 -15.03 -4.58 -5.37
N TYR A 101 -14.50 -4.81 -4.17
CA TYR A 101 -13.52 -3.95 -3.52
C TYR A 101 -12.25 -3.85 -4.35
N THR A 102 -11.69 -4.99 -4.77
CA THR A 102 -10.46 -5.04 -5.56
C THR A 102 -10.61 -4.29 -6.88
N LYS A 103 -11.74 -4.47 -7.58
CA LYS A 103 -12.06 -3.71 -8.80
C LYS A 103 -12.15 -2.21 -8.54
N ALA A 104 -12.79 -1.81 -7.44
CA ALA A 104 -12.94 -0.39 -7.11
C ALA A 104 -11.59 0.28 -6.76
N VAL A 105 -10.67 -0.45 -6.14
CA VAL A 105 -9.35 0.09 -5.74
C VAL A 105 -8.24 -0.18 -6.78
N GLU A 106 -8.51 -0.95 -7.82
CA GLU A 106 -7.52 -1.45 -8.78
C GLU A 106 -6.64 -0.34 -9.36
N ASP A 107 -7.26 0.72 -9.86
CA ASP A 107 -6.54 1.83 -10.50
C ASP A 107 -5.69 2.62 -9.50
N SER A 108 -6.21 2.85 -8.30
CA SER A 108 -5.49 3.50 -7.21
C SER A 108 -4.31 2.65 -6.75
N GLN A 109 -4.51 1.33 -6.63
CA GLN A 109 -3.48 0.38 -6.24
C GLN A 109 -2.39 0.29 -7.31
N LYS A 110 -2.74 0.24 -8.60
CA LYS A 110 -1.78 0.30 -9.71
C LYS A 110 -0.97 1.59 -9.69
N LYS A 111 -1.62 2.73 -9.44
CA LYS A 111 -0.96 4.03 -9.35
C LYS A 111 0.00 4.09 -8.18
N LEU A 112 -0.42 3.60 -7.00
CA LEU A 112 0.42 3.48 -5.82
C LEU A 112 1.63 2.60 -6.11
N MET A 113 1.42 1.40 -6.65
CA MET A 113 2.50 0.46 -6.95
C MET A 113 3.51 1.03 -7.98
N LYS A 114 3.02 1.72 -9.02
CA LYS A 114 3.88 2.43 -9.97
C LYS A 114 4.65 3.59 -9.35
N GLY A 115 4.06 4.26 -8.36
CA GLY A 115 4.73 5.28 -7.56
C GLY A 115 5.84 4.68 -6.71
N LEU A 116 5.53 3.62 -5.96
CA LEU A 116 6.48 2.91 -5.10
C LEU A 116 7.65 2.33 -5.90
N MET A 117 7.45 1.84 -7.13
CA MET A 117 8.58 1.41 -7.97
C MET A 117 9.62 2.50 -8.26
N LYS A 118 9.28 3.77 -8.09
CA LYS A 118 10.21 4.90 -8.23
C LYS A 118 10.80 5.36 -6.90
N ASP A 119 10.29 4.84 -5.79
CA ASP A 119 10.76 5.15 -4.45
C ASP A 119 12.02 4.33 -4.11
N SER A 120 13.00 4.98 -3.50
CA SER A 120 14.30 4.35 -3.21
C SER A 120 14.23 3.25 -2.15
N GLU A 121 13.36 3.39 -1.14
CA GLU A 121 13.22 2.38 -0.08
C GLU A 121 12.52 1.13 -0.61
N TYR A 122 11.48 1.33 -1.43
CA TYR A 122 10.80 0.23 -2.10
C TYR A 122 11.71 -0.49 -3.09
N GLN A 123 12.51 0.25 -3.87
CA GLN A 123 13.51 -0.35 -4.77
C GLN A 123 14.55 -1.18 -4.02
N LYS A 124 15.02 -0.69 -2.86
CA LYS A 124 15.96 -1.45 -2.01
C LYS A 124 15.33 -2.75 -1.52
N SER A 125 14.11 -2.68 -1.00
CA SER A 125 13.36 -3.86 -0.54
C SER A 125 13.14 -4.86 -1.69
N MET A 126 12.85 -4.35 -2.89
CA MET A 126 12.71 -5.18 -4.09
C MET A 126 14.04 -5.84 -4.49
N MET A 127 15.17 -5.14 -4.42
CA MET A 127 16.49 -5.72 -4.68
C MET A 127 16.84 -6.83 -3.69
N GLU A 128 16.53 -6.65 -2.40
CA GLU A 128 16.71 -7.69 -1.39
C GLU A 128 15.85 -8.94 -1.71
N LEU A 129 14.62 -8.74 -2.18
CA LEU A 129 13.77 -9.84 -2.64
C LEU A 129 14.37 -10.58 -3.84
N PHE A 130 14.93 -9.85 -4.81
CA PHE A 130 15.59 -10.43 -5.99
C PHE A 130 16.87 -11.21 -5.65
N GLN A 131 17.51 -10.93 -4.52
CA GLN A 131 18.70 -11.62 -4.06
C GLN A 131 18.41 -12.92 -3.30
N ASN A 132 17.14 -13.37 -3.28
CA ASN A 132 16.83 -14.65 -2.66
C ASN A 132 17.46 -15.83 -3.48
N PRO A 133 17.65 -17.01 -2.85
CA PRO A 133 18.28 -18.16 -3.52
C PRO A 133 17.51 -18.65 -4.75
N GLU A 134 16.17 -18.59 -4.73
CA GLU A 134 15.32 -19.05 -5.83
C GLU A 134 15.49 -18.19 -7.09
N MET A 135 15.50 -16.86 -6.93
CA MET A 135 15.73 -15.92 -8.02
C MET A 135 17.17 -15.98 -8.51
N THR A 136 18.13 -16.20 -7.61
CA THR A 136 19.52 -16.45 -7.98
C THR A 136 19.65 -17.71 -8.82
N GLN A 137 18.96 -18.79 -8.45
CA GLN A 137 18.96 -20.03 -9.22
C GLN A 137 18.31 -19.83 -10.61
N ALA A 138 17.18 -19.13 -10.68
CA ALA A 138 16.54 -18.79 -11.94
C ALA A 138 17.47 -17.95 -12.85
N MET A 139 18.23 -17.03 -12.27
CA MET A 139 19.24 -16.26 -13.01
C MET A 139 20.39 -17.14 -13.50
N VAL A 140 20.89 -18.08 -12.67
CA VAL A 140 21.92 -19.05 -13.07
C VAL A 140 21.44 -19.94 -14.21
N ASP A 141 20.19 -20.40 -14.15
CA ASP A 141 19.60 -21.23 -15.20
C ASP A 141 19.43 -20.44 -16.51
N ALA A 142 19.05 -19.15 -16.41
CA ALA A 142 19.03 -18.25 -17.56
C ALA A 142 20.43 -18.06 -18.17
N LEU A 143 21.49 -17.90 -17.35
CA LEU A 143 22.87 -17.81 -17.82
C LEU A 143 23.38 -19.13 -18.44
N LYS A 144 22.85 -20.28 -18.01
CA LYS A 144 23.18 -21.59 -18.59
C LYS A 144 22.34 -21.92 -19.83
N SER A 145 21.34 -21.10 -20.16
CA SER A 145 20.45 -21.32 -21.29
C SER A 145 21.21 -21.29 -22.62
N GLN A 146 20.66 -22.00 -23.62
CA GLN A 146 21.26 -22.05 -24.95
C GLN A 146 21.41 -20.66 -25.59
N GLN A 147 20.43 -19.78 -25.38
CA GLN A 147 20.46 -18.40 -25.89
C GLN A 147 21.62 -17.60 -25.29
N PHE A 148 21.87 -17.75 -23.98
CA PHE A 148 22.99 -17.06 -23.35
C PHE A 148 24.33 -17.70 -23.75
N ARG A 149 24.38 -19.02 -23.95
CA ARG A 149 25.58 -19.72 -24.45
C ARG A 149 26.01 -19.24 -25.83
N GLU A 150 25.07 -19.02 -26.76
CA GLU A 150 25.39 -18.47 -28.09
C GLU A 150 25.99 -17.07 -28.00
N HIS A 151 25.41 -16.21 -27.14
CA HIS A 151 25.96 -14.88 -26.89
C HIS A 151 27.34 -14.94 -26.23
N LEU A 152 27.52 -15.86 -25.28
CA LEU A 152 28.79 -16.09 -24.61
C LEU A 152 29.86 -16.61 -25.58
N GLU A 153 29.52 -17.56 -26.45
CA GLU A 153 30.42 -18.09 -27.47
C GLU A 153 30.88 -16.97 -28.41
N LYS A 154 29.95 -16.15 -28.91
CA LYS A 154 30.28 -14.99 -29.75
C LYS A 154 31.21 -14.01 -29.02
N THR A 155 30.90 -13.68 -27.76
CA THR A 155 31.74 -12.78 -26.94
C THR A 155 33.13 -13.36 -26.70
N ILE A 156 33.24 -14.67 -26.49
CA ILE A 156 34.52 -15.38 -26.36
C ILE A 156 35.29 -15.30 -27.69
N GLN A 157 34.65 -15.59 -28.82
CA GLN A 157 35.29 -15.49 -30.14
C GLN A 157 35.82 -14.07 -30.39
N GLU A 158 35.00 -13.03 -30.16
CA GLU A 158 35.43 -11.63 -30.27
C GLU A 158 36.58 -11.28 -29.31
N THR A 159 36.56 -11.82 -28.08
CA THR A 159 37.63 -11.63 -27.10
C THR A 159 38.93 -12.30 -27.54
N LEU A 160 38.86 -13.53 -28.07
CA LEU A 160 40.02 -14.25 -28.62
C LEU A 160 40.58 -13.56 -29.86
N GLU A 161 39.71 -12.92 -30.64
CA GLU A 161 40.10 -12.17 -31.83
C GLU A 161 40.70 -10.79 -31.54
N SER A 162 40.52 -10.28 -30.31
CA SER A 162 41.07 -9.03 -29.85
C SER A 162 42.60 -8.97 -30.04
N PRO A 163 43.14 -7.90 -30.64
CA PRO A 163 44.59 -7.72 -30.78
C PRO A 163 45.35 -7.84 -29.46
N VAL A 164 44.76 -7.38 -28.36
CA VAL A 164 45.37 -7.45 -27.03
C VAL A 164 45.46 -8.90 -26.54
N PHE A 165 44.42 -9.70 -26.79
CA PHE A 165 44.40 -11.10 -26.41
C PHE A 165 45.34 -11.92 -27.28
N LYS A 166 45.33 -11.71 -28.60
CA LYS A 166 46.27 -12.33 -29.56
C LYS A 166 47.72 -12.04 -29.18
N ALA A 167 48.06 -10.78 -28.87
CA ALA A 167 49.40 -10.40 -28.43
C ALA A 167 49.82 -11.13 -27.16
N LYS A 168 48.95 -11.15 -26.13
CA LYS A 168 49.22 -11.90 -24.89
C LYS A 168 49.38 -13.41 -25.13
N MET A 169 48.55 -13.98 -26.00
CA MET A 169 48.64 -15.41 -26.34
C MET A 169 49.95 -15.71 -27.08
N SER A 170 50.35 -14.86 -28.04
CA SER A 170 51.64 -14.97 -28.72
C SER A 170 52.82 -14.85 -27.75
N GLU A 171 52.80 -13.92 -26.81
CA GLU A 171 53.84 -13.80 -25.77
C GLU A 171 53.93 -15.05 -24.88
N ILE A 172 52.77 -15.61 -24.48
CA ILE A 172 52.73 -16.85 -23.68
C ILE A 172 53.30 -18.03 -24.47
N LEU A 173 52.93 -18.16 -25.76
CA LEU A 173 53.45 -19.21 -26.62
C LEU A 173 54.96 -19.09 -26.85
N ILE A 174 55.48 -17.87 -27.02
CA ILE A 174 56.92 -17.61 -27.15
C ILE A 174 57.63 -17.99 -25.84
N LYS A 175 57.13 -17.57 -24.68
CA LYS A 175 57.71 -17.95 -23.38
C LYS A 175 57.69 -19.45 -23.14
N ALA A 176 56.59 -20.14 -23.46
CA ALA A 176 56.49 -21.59 -23.34
C ALA A 176 57.48 -22.30 -24.27
N ALA A 177 57.67 -21.80 -25.50
CA ALA A 177 58.66 -22.32 -26.42
C ALA A 177 60.10 -22.11 -25.90
N GLU A 178 60.41 -20.93 -25.34
CA GLU A 178 61.70 -20.65 -24.71
C GLU A 178 61.97 -21.54 -23.49
N GLU A 179 60.96 -21.84 -22.66
CA GLU A 179 61.07 -22.76 -21.54
C GLU A 179 61.28 -24.21 -22.00
N LEU A 180 60.56 -24.66 -23.04
CA LEU A 180 60.78 -25.96 -23.67
C LEU A 180 62.18 -26.09 -24.27
N GLN A 181 62.69 -25.03 -24.88
CA GLN A 181 64.03 -25.00 -25.46
C GLN A 181 65.12 -24.98 -24.38
N LYS A 182 64.89 -24.28 -23.26
CA LYS A 182 65.73 -24.33 -22.06
C LYS A 182 65.66 -25.71 -21.36
N GLY A 183 64.53 -26.40 -21.44
CA GLY A 183 64.35 -27.77 -20.93
C GLY A 183 64.96 -28.86 -21.83
N GLN A 184 65.02 -28.65 -23.15
CA GLN A 184 65.65 -29.59 -24.10
C GLN A 184 67.14 -29.36 -24.32
N GLY A 185 67.71 -28.24 -23.84
CA GLY A 185 69.15 -27.96 -23.91
C GLY A 185 70.01 -28.67 -22.85
N GLY A 186 69.41 -29.44 -21.94
CA GLY A 186 70.10 -30.04 -20.79
C GLY A 186 70.57 -31.48 -20.94
N GLN A 187 70.36 -32.15 -22.09
CA GLN A 187 70.58 -33.59 -22.18
C GLN A 187 71.37 -34.01 -23.42
N GLN A 188 72.51 -33.35 -23.68
CA GLN A 188 73.52 -33.92 -24.57
C GLN A 188 74.93 -33.38 -24.33
N GLN A 189 75.55 -33.72 -23.19
CA GLN A 189 77.01 -33.90 -23.17
C GLN A 189 77.50 -34.66 -21.93
N GLY A 190 78.15 -35.79 -22.19
CA GLY A 190 79.25 -36.30 -21.36
C GLY A 190 78.91 -37.41 -20.37
N GLN A 191 78.94 -38.67 -20.83
CA GLN A 191 79.64 -39.70 -20.05
C GLN A 191 80.01 -40.91 -20.91
N SER A 192 81.21 -40.86 -21.48
CA SER A 192 81.98 -42.03 -21.90
C SER A 192 83.12 -42.21 -20.90
N GLY A 193 83.13 -43.34 -20.19
CA GLY A 193 84.36 -43.96 -19.69
C GLY A 193 84.65 -43.85 -18.19
N GLN A 194 84.67 -45.04 -17.59
CA GLN A 194 85.62 -45.54 -16.58
C GLN A 194 85.19 -45.54 -15.10
N ASP A 195 84.93 -46.77 -14.64
CA ASP A 195 85.24 -47.40 -13.35
C ASP A 195 85.17 -46.60 -12.05
N SER A 196 84.27 -47.01 -11.15
CA SER A 196 84.64 -47.95 -10.08
C SER A 196 83.52 -48.14 -9.06
N GLN A 197 83.12 -49.39 -8.93
CA GLN A 197 83.09 -50.11 -7.65
C GLN A 197 82.14 -49.63 -6.54
N GLY A 198 81.11 -50.46 -6.31
CA GLY A 198 80.80 -50.91 -4.96
C GLY A 198 79.46 -50.46 -4.40
N GLY A 199 78.66 -51.42 -3.96
CA GLY A 199 77.66 -51.20 -2.92
C GLY A 199 76.27 -51.71 -3.23
N ALA A 200 76.02 -52.93 -2.78
CA ALA A 200 74.75 -53.64 -2.83
C ALA A 200 73.66 -53.07 -1.90
N SER A 201 72.43 -53.58 -2.10
CA SER A 201 71.26 -53.60 -1.19
C SER A 201 70.30 -52.40 -1.32
N GLY A 202 68.99 -52.57 -1.51
CA GLY A 202 68.13 -53.74 -1.50
C GLY A 202 66.67 -53.31 -1.23
N GLY A 203 65.70 -54.05 -1.82
CA GLY A 203 64.26 -54.02 -1.48
C GLY A 203 63.46 -52.83 -2.04
N GLY A 204 62.28 -52.95 -2.63
CA GLY A 204 61.31 -54.05 -2.66
C GLY A 204 59.90 -53.48 -2.45
N SER A 205 58.95 -53.91 -3.29
CA SER A 205 57.49 -53.71 -3.20
C SER A 205 56.93 -52.29 -3.33
N GLY A 206 55.82 -52.03 -4.02
CA GLY A 206 54.82 -52.94 -4.58
C GLY A 206 53.41 -52.34 -4.40
N GLY A 207 52.57 -52.45 -5.43
CA GLY A 207 51.11 -52.28 -5.38
C GLY A 207 50.61 -50.83 -5.18
N GLY A 208 49.56 -50.34 -5.83
CA GLY A 208 48.43 -51.02 -6.45
C GLY A 208 47.13 -50.46 -5.86
N SER A 209 46.11 -50.32 -6.72
CA SER A 209 44.72 -49.93 -6.42
C SER A 209 44.48 -48.42 -6.25
N GLY A 210 43.56 -47.75 -6.94
CA GLY A 210 42.33 -48.23 -7.58
C GLY A 210 41.15 -48.09 -6.62
N GLY A 211 40.08 -47.44 -7.07
CA GLY A 211 38.74 -47.64 -6.51
C GLY A 211 38.00 -46.39 -6.08
N SER A 212 36.93 -46.12 -6.84
CA SER A 212 35.72 -45.32 -6.54
C SER A 212 35.80 -43.80 -6.64
#